data_AF-A0A9X2DTL4-F1
#
_entry.id   AF-A0A9X2DTL4-F1
#
_cell.length_a   1.000
_cell.length_b   1.000
_cell.length_c   1.000
_cell.angle_alpha   90.00
_cell.angle_beta   90.00
_cell.angle_gamma   90.00
#
_symmetry.space_group_name_H-M   'P 1'
#
loop_
_entity.id
_entity.type
_entity.pdbx_description
1 polymer ?
#
loop_
_entity_poly.entity_id
_entity_poly.type
_entity_poly.pdbx_seq_one_letter_code
_entity_poly.pdbx_strand_id
1 'polypeptide(L)' 'MFLSITLLLVAILSAIGIARELRRKNFFAVGFAAISFVVFGAFSIATIVSILTTGGGAPTGH' A
#
# COMPACT_ATOMS: atom_id res chain seq x y z
N MET A 1 0.43 14.74 -3.34
CA MET A 1 -0.24 14.17 -4.54
C MET A 1 0.50 12.98 -5.14
N PHE A 2 1.76 13.11 -5.55
CA PHE A 2 2.57 11.99 -6.08
C PHE A 2 2.67 10.77 -5.14
N LEU A 3 2.98 11.00 -3.86
CA LEU A 3 3.23 9.93 -2.88
C LEU A 3 2.05 8.96 -2.71
N SER A 4 0.82 9.47 -2.65
CA SER A 4 -0.40 8.66 -2.49
C SER A 4 -0.70 7.78 -3.69
N ILE A 5 -0.50 8.32 -4.89
CA ILE A 5 -0.73 7.59 -6.14
C ILE A 5 0.31 6.48 -6.27
N THR A 6 1.57 6.76 -5.97
CA THR A 6 2.63 5.75 -5.98
C THR A 6 2.39 4.66 -4.94
N LEU A 7 1.96 5.01 -3.71
CA LEU A 7 1.61 4.03 -2.68
C LEU A 7 0.40 3.17 -3.06
N LEU A 8 -0.60 3.74 -3.73
CA LEU A 8 -1.76 3.00 -4.24
C LEU A 8 -1.37 2.03 -5.37
N LEU A 9 -0.51 2.45 -6.30
CA LEU A 9 0.04 1.58 -7.34
C LEU A 9 0.87 0.44 -6.74
N VAL A 10 1.72 0.73 -5.76
CA VAL A 10 2.50 -0.30 -5.03
C VAL A 10 1.58 -1.27 -4.30
N ALA A 11 0.49 -0.81 -3.68
CA ALA A 11 -0.49 -1.67 -3.02
C ALA A 11 -1.19 -2.61 -4.03
N ILE A 12 -1.60 -2.12 -5.19
CA ILE A 12 -2.19 -2.95 -6.25
C ILE A 12 -1.18 -3.99 -6.75
N LEU A 13 0.08 -3.59 -6.99
CA LEU A 13 1.13 -4.50 -7.43
C LEU A 13 1.43 -5.58 -6.38
N SER A 14 1.41 -5.21 -5.09
CA SER A 14 1.62 -6.16 -3.99
C SER A 14 0.44 -7.11 -3.82
N ALA A 15 -0.80 -6.68 -4.06
CA ALA A 15 -1.97 -7.57 -4.10
C ALA A 15 -1.86 -8.63 -5.21
N ILE A 16 -1.39 -8.22 -6.39
CA ILE A 16 -1.12 -9.13 -7.52
C ILE A 16 0.00 -10.11 -7.16
N GLY A 17 1.05 -9.63 -6.48
CA GLY A 17 2.12 -10.47 -5.95
C GLY A 17 1.60 -11.55 -5.00
N ILE A 18 0.75 -11.19 -4.03
CA ILE A 18 0.13 -12.14 -3.11
C ILE A 18 -0.69 -13.19 -3.86
N ALA A 19 -1.54 -12.77 -4.80
CA ALA A 19 -2.38 -13.69 -5.57
C ALA A 19 -1.56 -14.68 -6.41
N ARG A 20 -0.43 -14.22 -6.98
CA ARG A 20 0.50 -15.06 -7.75
C ARG A 20 1.27 -16.04 -6.87
N GLU A 21 1.73 -15.58 -5.71
CA GLU A 21 2.53 -16.39 -4.78
C GLU A 21 1.69 -17.48 -4.11
N LEU A 22 0.41 -17.20 -3.85
CA LEU A 22 -0.57 -18.18 -3.36
C LEU A 22 -0.75 -19.34 -4.35
N ARG A 23 -0.77 -19.04 -5.65
CA ARG A 23 -0.79 -20.06 -6.72
C ARG A 23 0.49 -20.87 -6.83
N ARG A 24 1.64 -20.31 -6.44
CA ARG A 24 2.95 -20.99 -6.43
C ARG A 24 3.20 -21.84 -5.18
N LYS A 25 2.28 -21.86 -4.19
CA LYS A 25 2.44 -22.52 -2.88
C LYS A 25 3.70 -22.09 -2.11
N ASN A 26 4.24 -20.91 -2.41
CA ASN A 26 5.45 -20.42 -1.75
C ASN A 26 5.08 -19.58 -0.53
N PHE A 27 4.77 -20.27 0.57
CA PHE A 27 4.24 -19.66 1.81
C PHE A 27 5.16 -18.58 2.41
N PHE A 28 6.47 -18.70 2.22
CA PHE A 28 7.43 -17.70 2.73
C PHE A 28 7.34 -16.38 1.97
N ALA A 29 7.23 -16.47 0.64
CA ALA A 29 7.07 -15.31 -0.23
C ALA A 29 5.67 -14.67 -0.08
N VAL A 30 4.62 -15.49 0.14
CA VAL A 30 3.28 -15.00 0.52
C VAL A 30 3.34 -14.18 1.81
N GLY A 31 4.04 -14.65 2.84
CA GLY A 31 4.17 -13.92 4.11
C GLY A 31 4.83 -12.56 3.94
N PHE A 32 5.94 -12.50 3.20
CA PHE A 32 6.63 -11.24 2.93
C PHE A 32 5.81 -10.28 2.06
N ALA A 33 5.13 -10.80 1.04
CA ALA A 33 4.23 -10.02 0.18
C ALA A 33 3.00 -9.51 0.94
N ALA A 34 2.47 -10.30 1.88
CA ALA A 34 1.36 -9.91 2.74
C ALA A 34 1.76 -8.78 3.68
N ILE A 35 2.93 -8.86 4.33
CA ILE A 35 3.44 -7.79 5.19
C ILE A 35 3.65 -6.51 4.35
N SER A 36 4.25 -6.62 3.17
CA SER A 36 4.46 -5.49 2.28
C SER A 36 3.14 -4.83 1.85
N PHE A 37 2.14 -5.63 1.49
CA PHE A 37 0.80 -5.13 1.15
C PHE A 37 0.13 -4.43 2.33
N VAL A 38 0.25 -4.97 3.54
CA VAL A 38 -0.34 -4.35 4.75
C VAL A 38 0.34 -3.01 5.05
N VAL A 39 1.67 -2.95 5.04
CA VAL A 39 2.42 -1.72 5.34
C VAL A 39 2.17 -0.64 4.26
N PHE A 40 2.34 -0.98 2.99
CA PHE A 40 2.14 -0.02 1.90
C PHE A 40 0.66 0.34 1.70
N GLY A 41 -0.26 -0.61 1.91
CA GLY A 41 -1.70 -0.38 1.87
C GLY A 41 -2.18 0.55 2.99
N ALA A 42 -1.73 0.31 4.24
CA ALA A 42 -2.06 1.17 5.38
C ALA A 42 -1.54 2.60 5.19
N PHE A 43 -0.29 2.76 4.70
CA PHE A 43 0.26 4.07 4.36
C PHE A 43 -0.51 4.75 3.22
N SER A 44 -0.92 4.00 2.19
CA SER A 44 -1.72 4.51 1.08
C SER A 44 -3.07 5.05 1.56
N ILE A 45 -3.81 4.26 2.35
CA ILE A 45 -5.11 4.63 2.90
C ILE A 45 -4.98 5.85 3.81
N ALA A 46 -4.02 5.87 4.73
CA ALA A 46 -3.79 7.01 5.62
C ALA A 46 -3.51 8.31 4.82
N THR A 47 -2.75 8.20 3.74
CA THR A 47 -2.45 9.36 2.89
C THR A 47 -3.68 9.83 2.10
N ILE A 48 -4.49 8.92 1.57
CA ILE A 48 -5.73 9.24 0.86
C ILE A 48 -6.76 9.88 1.81
N VAL A 49 -6.94 9.31 3.00
CA VAL A 49 -7.82 9.85 4.04
C VAL A 49 -7.36 11.24 4.45
N SER A 50 -6.05 11.45 4.64
CA SER A 50 -5.50 12.77 4.95
C SER A 50 -5.78 13.81 3.85
N ILE A 51 -5.62 13.44 2.57
CA ILE A 51 -5.97 14.32 1.44
C ILE A 51 -7.45 14.65 1.44
N LEU A 52 -8.32 13.66 1.68
CA LEU A 52 -9.76 13.82 1.59
C LEU A 52 -10.34 14.64 2.76
N THR A 53 -9.81 14.47 3.98
CA THR A 53 -10.26 15.18 5.18
C THR A 53 -9.67 16.58 5.30
N THR A 54 -8.47 16.82 4.80
CA THR A 54 -7.75 18.10 4.98
C THR A 54 -7.71 18.95 3.70
N GLY A 55 -8.08 18.40 2.53
CA GLY A 55 -8.00 19.08 1.23
C GLY A 55 -6.57 19.27 0.70
N GLY A 56 -5.55 19.11 1.55
CA GLY A 56 -4.13 19.04 1.23
C GLY A 56 -3.51 17.86 1.97
N GLY A 57 -2.85 16.96 1.24
CA GLY A 57 -2.29 15.74 1.82
C GLY A 57 -1.19 15.99 2.85
N ALA A 58 -1.27 15.23 3.95
CA ALA A 58 -0.40 15.18 5.12
C ALA A 58 -0.28 16.50 5.91
N PRO A 59 -0.31 16.47 7.24
CA PRO A 59 0.02 17.63 8.04
C PRO A 59 1.48 18.00 7.76
N THR A 60 1.68 19.18 7.15
CA THR A 60 2.97 19.85 7.13
C THR A 60 3.29 20.25 8.56
N GLY A 61 3.88 19.33 9.31
CA GLY A 61 4.56 19.67 10.55
C GLY A 61 5.78 20.50 10.19
N HIS A 62 5.58 21.81 10.08
CA HIS A 62 6.49 22.92 10.38
C HIS A 62 5.70 24.22 10.36
#